data_AF-A0A1F8PXM1-F1
#
_entry.id   AF-A0A1F8PXM1-F1
#
_cell.length_a   1.000
_cell.length_b   1.000
_cell.length_c   1.000
_cell.angle_alpha   90.00
_cell.angle_beta   90.00
_cell.angle_gamma   90.00
#
_symmetry.space_group_name_H-M   'P 1'
#
loop_
_entity.id
_entity.type
_entity.pdbx_description
1 polymer ?
#
loop_
_entity_poly.entity_id
_entity_poly.type
_entity_poly.pdbx_seq_one_letter_code
_entity_poly.pdbx_strand_id
1 'polypeptide(L)' 'MQKSAFHSGELEQIRLRAKLPPSKRIRAMLDARELAVGLIRGRLRRQYPHLSTNMLNLKVLEEISRAR' A
#
# COMPACT_ATOMS: atom_id res chain seq x y z
N MET A 1 29.58 -16.35 6.25
CA MET A 1 28.31 -17.08 6.01
C MET A 1 27.17 -16.06 5.99
N GLN A 2 26.62 -15.75 4.81
CA GLN A 2 25.47 -14.85 4.67
C GLN A 2 24.23 -15.52 5.31
N LYS A 3 23.62 -14.87 6.30
CA LYS A 3 22.31 -15.27 6.84
C LYS A 3 21.27 -15.00 5.76
N SER A 4 20.61 -16.05 5.27
CA SER A 4 19.46 -15.91 4.37
C SER A 4 18.41 -15.04 5.03
N ALA A 5 18.09 -13.90 4.42
CA ALA A 5 17.25 -12.85 5.00
C ALA A 5 15.74 -13.14 4.92
N PHE A 6 15.33 -14.34 4.46
CA PHE A 6 13.93 -14.68 4.25
C PHE A 6 13.49 -15.81 5.17
N HIS A 7 12.41 -15.58 5.90
CA HIS A 7 11.77 -16.63 6.70
C HIS A 7 11.08 -17.61 5.76
N SER A 8 11.04 -18.90 6.11
CA SER A 8 10.47 -19.97 5.26
C SER A 8 9.04 -19.68 4.78
N GLY A 9 8.23 -18.96 5.59
CA GLY A 9 6.88 -18.53 5.22
C GLY A 9 6.81 -17.44 4.15
N GLU A 10 7.84 -16.60 4.01
CA GLU A 10 7.87 -15.51 3.02
C GLU A 10 8.12 -16.06 1.61
N LEU A 11 8.97 -17.09 1.49
CA LEU A 11 9.25 -17.76 0.23
C LEU A 11 8.01 -18.47 -0.34
N GLU A 12 7.22 -19.12 0.51
CA GLU A 12 5.99 -19.78 0.06
C GLU A 12 4.94 -18.75 -0.37
N GLN A 13 4.83 -17.61 0.32
CA GLN A 13 3.94 -16.52 -0.13
C GLN A 13 4.34 -15.94 -1.48
N ILE A 14 5.64 -15.74 -1.73
CA ILE A 14 6.15 -15.29 -3.03
C ILE A 14 5.82 -16.32 -4.10
N ARG A 15 6.04 -17.60 -3.83
CA ARG A 15 5.73 -18.71 -4.75
C ARG A 15 4.24 -18.80 -5.05
N LEU A 16 3.37 -18.68 -4.05
CA LEU A 16 1.91 -18.69 -4.23
C LEU A 16 1.43 -17.48 -5.03
N ARG A 17 1.97 -16.29 -4.75
CA ARG A 17 1.68 -15.07 -5.53
C ARG A 17 2.18 -15.18 -6.97
N ALA A 18 3.32 -15.81 -7.21
CA ALA A 18 3.87 -16.01 -8.55
C ALA A 18 2.97 -16.89 -9.43
N LYS A 19 2.22 -17.82 -8.84
CA LYS A 19 1.25 -18.70 -9.54
C LYS A 19 -0.05 -18.00 -9.95
N LEU A 20 -0.32 -16.79 -9.43
CA LEU A 20 -1.51 -16.03 -9.84
C LEU A 20 -1.33 -15.48 -11.27
N PRO A 21 -2.38 -15.52 -12.11
CA PRO A 21 -2.39 -14.81 -13.38
C PRO A 21 -2.02 -13.34 -13.20
N PRO A 22 -1.31 -12.71 -14.16
CA PRO A 22 -0.90 -11.31 -14.07
C PRO A 22 -2.04 -10.36 -13.70
N SER A 23 -3.23 -10.56 -14.28
CA SER A 23 -4.43 -9.78 -13.99
C SER A 23 -4.86 -9.86 -12.53
N LYS A 24 -4.79 -11.04 -11.91
CA LYS A 24 -5.11 -11.23 -10.47
C LYS A 24 -4.06 -10.58 -9.57
N ARG A 25 -2.77 -10.61 -9.95
CA ARG A 25 -1.70 -9.94 -9.20
C ARG A 25 -1.88 -8.42 -9.21
N ILE A 26 -2.15 -7.86 -10.40
CA ILE A 26 -2.37 -6.41 -10.56
C ILE A 26 -3.60 -5.98 -9.76
N ARG A 27 -4.70 -6.74 -9.84
CA ARG A 27 -5.92 -6.43 -9.07
C ARG A 27 -5.64 -6.40 -7.57
N ALA A 28 -5.00 -7.45 -7.02
CA ALA A 28 -4.66 -7.48 -5.60
C ALA A 28 -3.75 -6.32 -5.16
N MET A 29 -2.83 -5.87 -6.01
CA MET A 29 -2.00 -4.69 -5.75
C MET A 29 -2.81 -3.39 -5.77
N LEU A 30 -3.73 -3.24 -6.73
CA LEU A 30 -4.62 -2.08 -6.82
C LEU A 30 -5.56 -2.01 -5.62
N ASP A 31 -6.15 -3.13 -5.21
CA ASP A 31 -7.03 -3.22 -4.04
C ASP A 31 -6.27 -2.84 -2.76
N ALA A 32 -5.03 -3.35 -2.60
CA ALA A 32 -4.17 -3.00 -1.48
C ALA A 32 -3.82 -1.50 -1.47
N ARG A 33 -3.54 -0.92 -2.64
CA ARG A 33 -3.26 0.51 -2.79
C ARG A 33 -4.49 1.36 -2.44
N GLU A 34 -5.67 0.96 -2.91
CA GLU A 34 -6.93 1.65 -2.61
C GLU A 34 -7.21 1.67 -1.11
N LEU A 35 -7.05 0.52 -0.43
CA LEU A 35 -7.19 0.42 1.01
C LEU A 35 -6.21 1.34 1.74
N ALA A 36 -4.92 1.28 1.39
CA ALA A 36 -3.89 2.09 2.04
C ALA A 36 -4.16 3.60 1.87
N VAL A 37 -4.47 4.04 0.65
CA VAL A 37 -4.83 5.43 0.35
C VAL A 37 -6.10 5.86 1.09
N GLY A 38 -7.11 5.00 1.15
CA GLY A 38 -8.36 5.25 1.86
C GLY A 38 -8.14 5.48 3.36
N LEU A 39 -7.31 4.64 3.99
CA LEU A 39 -6.95 4.77 5.41
C LEU A 39 -6.18 6.06 5.69
N ILE A 40 -5.19 6.39 4.86
CA ILE A 40 -4.42 7.65 4.99
C ILE A 40 -5.37 8.84 4.85
N ARG A 41 -6.22 8.85 3.82
CA ARG A 41 -7.19 9.93 3.58
C ARG A 41 -8.18 10.07 4.75
N GLY A 42 -8.69 8.96 5.29
CA GLY A 42 -9.61 8.97 6.44
C GLY A 42 -8.96 9.54 7.70
N ARG A 43 -7.69 9.23 7.96
CA ARG A 43 -6.91 9.83 9.05
C ARG A 43 -6.71 11.34 8.83
N LEU A 44 -6.31 11.74 7.63
CA LEU A 44 -6.09 13.15 7.29
C LEU A 44 -7.38 13.98 7.34
N ARG A 45 -8.52 13.41 6.93
CA ARG A 45 -9.82 14.10 7.02
C ARG A 45 -10.20 14.43 8.45
N ARG A 46 -9.89 13.54 9.40
CA ARG A 46 -10.10 13.77 10.84
C ARG A 46 -9.14 14.83 11.41
N GLN A 47 -7.88 14.85 10.96
CA GLN A 47 -6.88 15.83 11.40
C GLN A 47 -7.11 17.22 10.77
N TYR A 48 -7.59 17.27 9.54
CA TYR A 48 -7.78 18.49 8.76
C TYR A 48 -9.20 18.59 8.19
N PRO A 49 -10.22 18.75 9.05
CA PRO A 49 -11.62 18.73 8.64
C PRO A 49 -12.01 19.87 7.70
N HIS A 50 -11.30 21.01 7.77
CA HIS A 50 -11.55 22.20 6.97
C HIS A 50 -10.93 22.15 5.56
N LEU A 51 -10.03 21.21 5.29
CA LEU A 51 -9.39 21.13 3.97
C LEU A 51 -10.40 20.66 2.91
N SER A 52 -10.27 21.21 1.71
CA SER A 52 -10.97 20.71 0.54
C SER A 52 -10.45 19.32 0.14
N THR A 53 -11.23 18.58 -0.66
CA THR A 53 -10.83 17.27 -1.18
C THR A 53 -9.51 17.32 -1.95
N ASN A 54 -9.29 18.38 -2.73
CA ASN A 54 -8.05 18.56 -3.49
C ASN A 54 -6.83 18.74 -2.58
N MET A 55 -6.97 19.55 -1.52
CA MET A 55 -5.89 19.74 -0.54
C MET A 55 -5.61 18.47 0.26
N LEU A 56 -6.65 17.69 0.60
CA LEU A 56 -6.48 16.38 1.21
C LEU A 56 -5.74 15.40 0.28
N ASN A 57 -6.03 15.41 -1.02
CA ASN A 57 -5.31 14.58 -1.98
C ASN A 57 -3.83 14.95 -2.05
N LEU A 58 -3.47 16.23 -2.00
CA LEU A 58 -2.07 16.67 -1.92
C LEU A 58 -1.40 16.16 -0.64
N LYS A 59 -2.08 16.22 0.50
CA LYS A 59 -1.57 15.67 1.78
C LYS A 59 -1.39 14.15 1.74
N VAL A 60 -2.28 13.42 1.07
CA VAL A 60 -2.11 11.98 0.84
C VAL A 60 -0.82 11.71 0.05
N LEU A 61 -0.57 12.47 -1.03
CA LEU A 61 0.65 12.33 -1.82
C LEU A 61 1.91 12.64 -1.01
N GLU A 62 1.86 13.66 -0.16
CA GLU A 62 2.95 14.00 0.76
C GLU A 62 3.28 12.84 1.71
N GLU A 63 2.27 12.23 2.34
CA GLU A 63 2.46 11.09 3.25
C GLU A 63 3.01 9.84 2.53
N ILE A 64 2.53 9.54 1.32
CA ILE A 64 3.06 8.43 0.51
C ILE A 64 4.51 8.68 0.12
N SER A 65 4.87 9.93 -0.17
CA SER A 65 6.23 10.31 -0.57
C SER A 65 7.22 10.21 0.59
N ARG A 66 6.77 10.44 1.83
CA ARG A 66 7.59 10.29 3.06
C ARG A 66 7.85 8.83 3.44
N ALA A 67 6.96 7.92 3.06
CA ALA A 67 7.07 6.50 3.38
C ALA A 67 7.96 5.72 2.40
N ARG A 68 8.55 6.42 1.41
CA ARG A 68 9.38 5.83 0.35
C ARG A 68 10.86 5.87 0.70
#